data_AF-A0A0G0RFR9-F1
#
_entry.id   AF-A0A0G0RFR9-F1
#
_cell.length_a   1.000
_cell.length_b   1.000
_cell.length_c   1.000
_cell.angle_alpha   90.00
_cell.angle_beta   90.00
_cell.angle_gamma   90.00
#
_symmetry.space_group_name_H-M   'P 1'
#
loop_
_entity.id
_entity.type
_entity.pdbx_description
1 polymer ?
#
loop_
_entity_poly.entity_id
_entity_poly.type
_entity_poly.pdbx_seq_one_letter_code
_entity_poly.pdbx_strand_id
1 'polypeptide(L)' 'MVQQKGATNKKDILDRIARIEGQLRGVRNMIEEERGCVDVITQISAIRQSLSSTGIELLKEDAQCKNLDADYLKALFKIN' A
#
# COMPACT_ATOMS: atom_id res chain seq x y z
N MET A 1 0.78 25.43 -22.72
CA MET A 1 0.76 24.03 -22.23
C MET A 1 0.72 24.06 -20.71
N VAL A 2 -0.47 24.06 -20.11
CA VAL A 2 -0.65 24.03 -18.64
C VAL A 2 -0.86 22.57 -18.25
N GLN A 3 0.08 21.99 -17.50
CA GLN A 3 0.00 20.62 -17.01
C GLN A 3 -0.99 20.56 -15.84
N GLN A 4 -2.15 19.94 -16.04
CA GLN A 4 -3.07 19.57 -14.98
C GLN A 4 -2.59 18.26 -14.32
N LYS A 5 -1.79 18.36 -13.24
CA LYS A 5 -1.46 17.24 -12.34
C LYS A 5 -2.43 17.26 -11.14
N GLY A 6 -3.55 16.57 -11.24
CA GLY A 6 -4.52 16.51 -10.14
C GLY A 6 -5.51 15.34 -10.17
N ALA A 7 -5.73 14.72 -11.33
CA ALA A 7 -6.67 13.60 -11.47
C ALA A 7 -6.00 12.22 -11.57
N THR A 8 -4.73 12.15 -11.99
CA THR A 8 -3.98 10.91 -12.19
C THR A 8 -3.63 10.21 -10.86
N ASN A 9 -3.32 10.97 -9.81
CA ASN A 9 -2.79 10.36 -8.59
C ASN A 9 -3.84 9.60 -7.75
N LYS A 10 -5.03 10.19 -7.57
CA LYS A 10 -6.11 9.56 -6.78
C LYS A 10 -6.54 8.22 -7.38
N LYS A 11 -6.66 8.14 -8.70
CA LYS A 11 -7.01 6.88 -9.39
C LYS A 11 -5.93 5.82 -9.17
N ASP A 12 -4.66 6.18 -9.29
CA ASP A 12 -3.55 5.25 -9.12
C ASP A 12 -3.49 4.69 -7.68
N ILE A 13 -3.74 5.53 -6.67
CA ILE A 13 -3.85 5.09 -5.27
C ILE A 13 -5.02 4.13 -5.08
N LEU A 14 -6.20 4.46 -5.62
CA LEU A 14 -7.38 3.57 -5.54
C LEU A 14 -7.12 2.24 -6.24
N ASP A 15 -6.47 2.25 -7.41
CA ASP A 15 -6.10 1.03 -8.14
C ASP A 15 -5.05 0.19 -7.39
N ARG A 16 -4.19 0.80 -6.57
CA ARG A 16 -3.27 0.09 -5.66
C ARG A 16 -4.02 -0.53 -4.49
N ILE A 17 -4.96 0.21 -3.87
CA ILE A 17 -5.79 -0.30 -2.78
C ILE A 17 -6.62 -1.50 -3.26
N ALA A 18 -7.27 -1.41 -4.43
CA ALA A 18 -8.05 -2.51 -4.99
C ALA A 18 -7.21 -3.79 -5.21
N ARG A 19 -5.93 -3.63 -5.59
CA ARG A 19 -4.98 -4.76 -5.69
C ARG A 19 -4.66 -5.36 -4.32
N ILE A 20 -4.40 -4.53 -3.32
CA ILE A 20 -4.13 -4.96 -1.93
C ILE A 20 -5.33 -5.72 -1.35
N GLU A 21 -6.56 -5.26 -1.59
CA GLU A 21 -7.78 -5.98 -1.21
C GLU A 21 -7.87 -7.36 -1.88
N GLY A 22 -7.49 -7.45 -3.16
CA GLY A 22 -7.39 -8.72 -3.87
C GLY A 22 -6.38 -9.68 -3.22
N GLN A 23 -5.22 -9.17 -2.81
CA GLN A 23 -4.21 -9.97 -2.11
C GLN A 23 -4.71 -10.44 -0.74
N LEU A 24 -5.40 -9.58 0.02
CA LEU A 24 -6.01 -9.95 1.30
C LEU A 24 -7.07 -11.04 1.14
N ARG A 25 -7.92 -10.95 0.10
CA ARG A 25 -8.85 -12.03 -0.26
C ARG A 25 -8.10 -13.33 -0.57
N GLY A 26 -6.99 -13.24 -1.28
CA GLY A 26 -6.10 -14.37 -1.55
C GLY A 26 -5.60 -15.02 -0.25
N VAL A 27 -5.06 -14.24 0.69
CA VAL A 27 -4.59 -14.75 1.99
C VAL A 27 -5.71 -15.45 2.77
N ARG A 28 -6.93 -14.89 2.79
CA ARG A 28 -8.08 -15.55 3.42
C ARG A 28 -8.31 -16.94 2.82
N ASN A 29 -8.38 -17.04 1.49
CA ASN A 29 -8.57 -18.32 0.82
C ASN A 29 -7.42 -19.30 1.11
N MET A 30 -6.17 -18.82 1.16
CA MET A 30 -5.02 -19.67 1.51
C MET A 30 -5.15 -20.28 2.92
N ILE A 31 -5.74 -19.55 3.87
CA ILE A 31 -6.00 -20.03 5.22
C ILE A 31 -7.16 -21.04 5.21
N GLU A 32 -8.24 -20.75 4.49
CA GLU A 32 -9.39 -21.66 4.32
C GLU A 32 -8.99 -22.98 3.63
N GLU A 33 -8.01 -22.93 2.72
CA GLU A 33 -7.43 -24.08 2.00
C GLU A 33 -6.29 -24.76 2.79
N GLU A 34 -6.03 -24.35 4.03
CA GLU A 34 -4.96 -24.91 4.89
C GLU A 34 -3.57 -24.91 4.24
N ARG A 35 -3.25 -23.88 3.43
CA ARG A 35 -1.93 -23.77 2.79
C ARG A 35 -0.80 -23.60 3.80
N GLY A 36 0.40 -23.97 3.36
CA GLY A 36 1.61 -23.93 4.18
C GLY A 36 1.87 -22.54 4.81
N CYS A 37 2.21 -22.55 6.10
CA CYS A 37 2.45 -21.34 6.91
C CYS A 37 3.45 -20.37 6.25
N VAL A 38 4.53 -20.88 5.65
CA VAL A 38 5.54 -20.05 4.97
C VAL A 38 4.96 -19.29 3.78
N ASP A 39 4.09 -19.92 2.99
CA ASP A 39 3.46 -19.27 1.83
C ASP A 39 2.53 -18.14 2.30
N VAL A 40 1.72 -18.41 3.33
CA VAL A 40 0.78 -17.44 3.90
C VAL A 40 1.53 -16.23 4.46
N ILE A 41 2.58 -16.45 5.25
CA ILE A 41 3.41 -15.37 5.81
C ILE A 41 4.11 -14.58 4.68
N THR A 42 4.56 -15.26 3.63
CA THR A 42 5.18 -14.60 2.47
C THR A 42 4.20 -13.64 1.78
N GLN A 43 2.95 -14.08 1.58
CA GLN A 43 1.91 -13.20 1.01
C GLN A 43 1.55 -12.03 1.93
N ILE A 44 1.46 -12.26 3.24
CA ILE A 44 1.25 -11.18 4.22
C ILE A 44 2.39 -10.16 4.17
N SER A 45 3.64 -10.61 4.05
CA SER A 45 4.80 -9.73 3.90
C SER A 45 4.72 -8.88 2.62
N ALA A 46 4.31 -9.48 1.50
CA ALA A 46 4.10 -8.77 0.23
C ALA A 46 2.98 -7.71 0.34
N ILE A 47 1.89 -8.02 1.05
CA ILE A 47 0.81 -7.07 1.34
C ILE A 47 1.33 -5.90 2.17
N ARG A 48 2.11 -6.18 3.23
CA ARG A 48 2.70 -5.15 4.08
C ARG A 48 3.56 -4.18 3.24
N GLN A 49 4.42 -4.71 2.37
CA GLN A 49 5.25 -3.89 1.48
C GLN A 49 4.40 -3.03 0.53
N SER A 50 3.32 -3.60 -0.02
CA SER A 50 2.40 -2.90 -0.93
C SER A 50 1.65 -1.77 -0.22
N LEU A 51 1.22 -1.99 1.02
CA LEU A 51 0.61 -0.97 1.88
C LEU A 51 1.60 0.17 2.17
N SER A 52 2.83 -0.15 2.58
CA SER A 52 3.87 0.87 2.83
C SER A 52 4.16 1.72 1.61
N SER A 53 4.31 1.10 0.42
CA SER A 53 4.51 1.83 -0.83
C SER A 53 3.32 2.73 -1.18
N THR A 54 2.08 2.27 -0.93
CA THR A 54 0.88 3.04 -1.23
C THR A 54 0.74 4.24 -0.30
N GLY A 55 1.06 4.07 0.99
CA GLY A 55 1.12 5.16 1.96
C GLY A 55 2.09 6.24 1.54
N ILE A 56 3.34 5.88 1.23
CA ILE A 56 4.38 6.81 0.74
C ILE A 56 3.88 7.63 -0.47
N GLU A 57 3.21 6.97 -1.40
CA GLU A 57 2.71 7.63 -2.61
C GLU A 57 1.58 8.62 -2.30
N LEU A 58 0.64 8.26 -1.41
CA LEU A 58 -0.42 9.15 -0.96
C LEU A 58 0.15 10.44 -0.32
N LEU A 59 1.21 10.31 0.45
CA LEU A 59 1.83 11.41 1.19
C LEU A 59 2.57 12.41 0.31
N LYS A 60 3.20 11.94 -0.78
CA LYS A 60 3.85 12.82 -1.76
C LYS A 60 2.86 13.74 -2.46
N GLU A 61 1.62 13.28 -2.60
CA GLU A 61 0.69 13.81 -3.58
C GLU A 61 -0.47 14.56 -2.93
N ASP A 62 -0.77 14.24 -1.67
CA ASP A 62 -1.78 14.93 -0.88
C ASP A 62 -1.22 16.23 -0.26
N ALA A 63 -1.83 17.36 -0.60
CA ALA A 63 -1.44 18.68 -0.12
C ALA A 63 -1.58 18.86 1.41
N GLN A 64 -2.48 18.11 2.05
CA GLN A 64 -2.66 18.09 3.51
C GLN A 64 -1.56 17.26 4.20
N CYS A 65 -1.00 16.27 3.49
CA CYS A 65 0.07 15.42 4.01
C CYS A 65 1.48 16.01 3.86
N LYS A 66 1.65 17.12 3.13
CA LYS A 66 2.97 17.74 2.87
C LYS A 66 3.75 18.19 4.11
N ASN A 67 3.08 18.33 5.26
CA ASN A 67 3.71 18.71 6.53
C ASN A 67 4.17 17.51 7.37
N LEU A 68 3.94 16.29 6.89
CA LEU A 68 4.47 15.08 7.51
C LEU A 68 5.91 14.90 7.06
N ASP A 69 6.85 14.90 8.00
CA ASP A 69 8.26 14.67 7.69
C ASP A 69 8.52 13.21 7.28
N ALA A 70 9.65 12.99 6.60
CA ALA A 70 10.05 11.67 6.14
C ALA A 70 10.30 10.67 7.29
N ASP A 71 10.51 11.16 8.52
CA ASP A 71 10.82 10.35 9.70
C ASP A 71 9.55 9.78 10.34
N TYR A 72 8.44 10.53 10.31
CA TYR A 72 7.10 10.06 10.66
C TYR A 72 6.70 8.86 9.79
N LEU A 73 7.10 8.86 8.51
CA LEU A 73 6.76 7.79 7.56
C LEU A 73 7.54 6.52 7.81
N LYS A 74 8.84 6.64 8.07
CA LYS A 74 9.69 5.51 8.44
C LYS A 74 9.20 4.88 9.75
N ALA A 75 8.83 5.71 10.71
CA ALA A 75 8.26 5.26 11.98
C ALA A 75 6.91 4.55 11.80
N LEU A 76 5.99 5.12 11.01
CA LEU A 76 4.64 4.59 10.83
C LEU A 76 4.63 3.23 10.12
N PHE A 77 5.45 3.07 9.08
CA PHE A 77 5.48 1.85 8.27
C PHE A 77 6.51 0.81 8.73
N LYS A 78 7.28 1.10 9.80
CA LYS A 78 8.35 0.23 10.32
C LYS A 78 9.26 -0.28 9.19
N ILE A 79 9.59 0.60 8.25
CA ILE A 79 10.51 0.31 7.17
C ILE A 79 11.90 0.47 7.76
N ASN A 80 12.58 -0.65 8.01
CA ASN A 80 13.99 -0.65 8.41
C ASN A 80 14.88 -0.18 7.27
#